data_AF-A0A6A5S641-F1
#
_entry.id   AF-A0A6A5S641-F1
#
_cell.length_a   1.000
_cell.length_b   1.000
_cell.length_c   1.000
_cell.angle_alpha   90.00
_cell.angle_beta   90.00
_cell.angle_gamma   90.00
#
_symmetry.space_group_name_H-M   'P 1'
#
loop_
_entity.id
_entity.type
_entity.pdbx_description
1 polymer ?
#
loop_
_entity_poly.entity_id
_entity_poly.type
_entity_poly.pdbx_seq_one_letter_code
_entity_poly.pdbx_strand_id
1 'polypeptide(L)'
;MFKATPPLQKMLRRLPLSPKQAGKEYYKGNRVGSMGTIDRYGNFTPDWSKIRTFVYPINGTNKSELTPFVDASIPKTQGADTQSPENYAKRFTGEDYLRAWKMAGGYDLVETGEVEKRRNMPVPFEERPATKS
;
A
#
# COMPACT_ATOMS: atom_id res chain seq x y z
N MET A 1 12.80 34.98 24.60
CA MET A 1 12.68 33.51 24.69
C MET A 1 12.12 33.17 26.07
N PHE A 2 10.89 32.67 26.15
CA PHE A 2 10.25 32.36 27.43
C PHE A 2 11.00 31.22 28.12
N LYS A 3 11.53 31.48 29.33
CA LYS A 3 12.19 30.46 30.15
C LYS A 3 11.14 29.87 31.10
N ALA A 4 11.09 28.54 31.19
CA ALA A 4 10.22 27.86 32.13
C ALA A 4 10.60 28.20 33.58
N THR A 5 9.62 28.21 34.48
CA THR A 5 9.87 28.39 35.92
C THR A 5 10.66 27.19 36.48
N PRO A 6 11.45 27.36 37.56
CA PRO A 6 12.29 26.30 38.13
C PRO A 6 11.60 24.95 38.40
N PRO A 7 10.35 24.88 38.94
CA PRO A 7 9.67 23.60 39.10
C PRO A 7 9.28 22.95 37.76
N LEU A 8 8.82 23.75 36.80
CA LEU A 8 8.43 23.27 35.48
C LEU A 8 9.63 22.78 34.65
N GLN A 9 10.79 23.41 34.81
CA GLN A 9 12.03 23.02 34.14
C GLN A 9 12.43 21.56 34.46
N LYS A 10 12.23 21.10 35.70
CA LYS A 10 12.52 19.71 36.11
C LYS A 10 11.61 18.70 35.40
N MET A 11 10.33 19.04 35.19
CA MET A 11 9.38 18.19 34.48
C MET A 11 9.65 18.16 32.97
N LEU A 12 9.94 19.32 32.36
CA LEU A 12 10.21 19.43 30.91
C LEU A 12 11.42 18.60 30.48
N ARG A 13 12.46 18.47 31.33
CA ARG A 13 13.64 17.65 31.04
C ARG A 13 13.35 16.15 30.90
N ARG A 14 12.21 15.68 31.42
CA ARG A 14 11.78 14.27 31.33
C ARG A 14 10.96 13.98 30.06
N LEU A 15 10.48 15.01 29.37
CA LEU A 15 9.73 14.82 28.14
C LEU A 15 10.67 14.37 27.02
N PRO A 16 10.18 13.55 26.07
CA PRO A 16 10.96 13.16 24.92
C PRO A 16 11.45 14.38 24.15
N LEU A 17 12.76 14.41 23.87
CA LEU A 17 13.36 15.50 23.12
C LEU A 17 12.78 15.56 21.70
N SER A 18 12.33 16.75 21.32
CA SER A 18 11.82 17.06 19.99
C SER A 18 12.71 18.08 19.26
N PRO A 19 12.67 18.13 17.92
CA PRO A 19 13.36 19.14 17.12
C PRO A 19 13.04 20.58 17.51
N LYS A 20 11.86 20.80 18.11
CA LYS A 20 11.40 22.13 18.53
C LYS A 20 12.01 22.59 19.86
N GLN A 21 12.65 21.68 20.60
CA GLN A 21 13.24 21.96 21.91
C GLN A 21 14.78 21.96 21.88
N ALA A 22 15.39 21.21 20.97
CA ALA A 22 16.79 20.79 21.06
C ALA A 22 17.82 21.73 20.39
N GLY A 23 17.39 22.81 19.75
CA GLY A 23 18.29 23.74 19.05
C GLY A 23 18.65 23.27 17.63
N LYS A 24 19.74 23.82 17.07
CA LYS A 24 20.09 23.67 15.64
C LYS A 24 20.67 22.30 15.26
N GLU A 25 21.41 21.66 16.17
CA GLU A 25 22.18 20.44 15.87
C GLU A 25 21.35 19.15 15.95
N TYR A 26 20.13 19.21 16.50
CA TYR A 26 19.30 18.03 16.69
C TYR A 26 18.33 17.83 15.53
N TYR A 27 18.69 16.93 14.63
CA TYR A 27 17.80 16.45 13.58
C TYR A 27 17.08 15.18 14.01
N LYS A 28 15.76 15.13 13.81
CA LYS A 28 14.93 13.93 13.99
C LYS A 28 13.90 13.87 12.88
N GLY A 29 13.95 12.81 12.07
CA GLY A 29 13.01 12.61 10.96
C GLY A 29 11.65 12.04 11.39
N ASN A 30 10.68 12.13 10.48
CA ASN A 30 9.29 11.64 10.67
C ASN A 30 8.98 10.35 9.90
N ARG A 31 9.99 9.52 9.63
CA ARG A 31 9.85 8.27 8.84
C ARG A 31 9.30 8.48 7.42
N VAL A 32 9.64 9.59 6.77
CA VAL A 32 9.20 9.88 5.39
C VAL A 32 9.82 8.93 4.34
N GLY A 33 10.91 8.24 4.69
CA GLY A 33 11.71 7.41 3.80
C GLY A 33 12.81 8.22 3.11
N SER A 34 13.88 7.56 2.68
CA SER A 34 14.92 8.20 1.87
C SER A 34 14.43 8.31 0.43
N MET A 35 14.39 9.53 -0.10
CA MET A 35 13.95 9.83 -1.47
C MET A 35 15.11 10.17 -2.42
N GLY A 36 16.35 10.06 -1.93
CA GLY A 36 17.53 10.58 -2.63
C GLY A 36 18.74 10.69 -1.73
N THR A 37 19.72 11.45 -2.18
CA THR A 37 21.02 11.62 -1.51
C THR A 37 21.37 13.09 -1.37
N ILE A 38 21.99 13.46 -0.24
CA ILE A 38 22.58 14.79 -0.05
C ILE A 38 24.05 14.70 -0.43
N ASP A 39 24.53 15.61 -1.28
CA ASP A 39 25.93 15.68 -1.67
C ASP A 39 26.83 16.26 -0.56
N ARG A 40 28.15 16.28 -0.79
CA ARG A 40 29.11 16.83 0.18
C ARG A 40 28.96 18.33 0.45
N TYR A 41 28.24 19.05 -0.42
CA TYR A 41 28.00 20.49 -0.36
C TYR A 41 26.64 20.83 0.26
N GLY A 42 25.85 19.82 0.63
CA GLY A 42 24.53 19.99 1.22
C GLY A 42 23.36 20.06 0.22
N ASN A 43 23.61 19.85 -1.08
CA ASN A 43 22.53 19.82 -2.08
C ASN A 43 21.84 18.45 -2.09
N PHE A 44 20.52 18.45 -2.24
CA PHE A 44 19.74 17.22 -2.33
C PHE A 44 19.48 16.83 -3.79
N THR A 45 19.76 15.57 -4.14
CA THR A 45 19.45 14.98 -5.46
C THR A 45 18.39 13.89 -5.30
N PRO A 46 17.21 14.02 -5.96
CA PRO A 46 16.14 13.04 -5.87
C PRO A 46 16.45 11.77 -6.68
N ASP A 47 16.09 10.61 -6.13
CA ASP A 47 16.16 9.30 -6.79
C ASP A 47 14.76 8.84 -7.18
N TRP A 48 14.44 8.95 -8.48
CA TRP A 48 13.12 8.64 -9.02
C TRP A 48 12.69 7.18 -8.84
N SER A 49 13.63 6.25 -8.62
CA SER A 49 13.29 4.85 -8.34
C SER A 49 12.68 4.64 -6.95
N LYS A 50 12.94 5.55 -6.01
CA LYS A 50 12.44 5.50 -4.62
C LYS A 50 11.16 6.31 -4.43
N ILE A 51 10.87 7.22 -5.36
CA ILE A 51 9.71 8.09 -5.28
C ILE A 51 8.45 7.25 -5.58
N ARG A 52 7.60 7.11 -4.56
CA ARG A 52 6.31 6.41 -4.69
C ARG A 52 5.38 7.19 -5.61
N THR A 53 4.76 6.50 -6.55
CA THR A 53 3.68 7.04 -7.38
C THR A 53 2.36 6.38 -7.00
N PHE A 54 1.27 7.13 -7.14
CA PHE A 54 -0.08 6.62 -6.91
C PHE A 54 -0.77 6.48 -8.26
N VAL A 55 -1.03 5.25 -8.68
CA VAL A 55 -1.63 4.95 -9.98
C VAL A 55 -3.13 5.15 -9.88
N TYR A 56 -3.65 6.18 -10.54
CA TYR A 56 -5.08 6.38 -10.72
C TYR A 56 -5.60 5.53 -11.89
N PRO A 57 -6.76 4.86 -11.78
CA PRO A 57 -7.32 4.05 -12.86
C PRO A 57 -7.51 4.86 -14.15
N ILE A 58 -7.14 4.30 -15.30
CA ILE A 58 -7.20 4.98 -16.61
C ILE A 58 -8.64 5.44 -16.92
N ASN A 59 -9.61 4.57 -16.64
CA ASN A 59 -11.04 4.85 -16.89
C ASN A 59 -11.69 5.74 -15.82
N GLY A 60 -10.91 6.19 -14.84
CA GLY A 60 -11.37 6.94 -13.67
C GLY A 60 -12.24 6.11 -12.73
N THR A 61 -12.78 6.79 -11.73
CA THR A 61 -13.68 6.20 -10.70
C THR A 61 -15.15 6.49 -10.97
N ASN A 62 -15.46 7.43 -11.87
CA ASN A 62 -16.82 7.91 -12.09
C ASN A 62 -17.73 6.89 -12.80
N LYS A 63 -17.14 5.92 -13.49
CA LYS A 63 -17.87 4.84 -14.19
C LYS A 63 -18.00 3.56 -13.37
N SER A 64 -17.53 3.56 -12.12
CA SER A 64 -17.67 2.42 -11.22
C SER A 64 -19.11 2.35 -10.73
N GLU A 65 -19.77 1.21 -10.95
CA GLU A 65 -21.07 0.90 -10.33
C GLU A 65 -20.94 0.64 -8.82
N LEU A 66 -19.75 0.24 -8.37
CA LEU A 66 -19.45 -0.03 -6.98
C LEU A 66 -19.28 1.27 -6.20
N THR A 67 -19.95 1.35 -5.05
CA THR A 67 -19.84 2.45 -4.08
C THR A 67 -19.18 1.95 -2.79
N PRO A 68 -18.67 2.83 -1.92
CA PRO A 68 -18.09 2.42 -0.64
C PRO A 68 -19.14 1.91 0.38
N PHE A 69 -20.43 1.90 0.01
CA PHE A 69 -21.53 1.45 0.84
C PHE A 69 -22.24 0.26 0.20
N VAL A 70 -22.79 -0.60 1.06
CA VAL A 70 -23.62 -1.74 0.70
C VAL A 70 -24.95 -1.59 1.43
N ASP A 71 -26.04 -1.98 0.78
CA ASP A 71 -27.35 -1.92 1.42
C ASP A 71 -27.44 -2.86 2.63
N ALA A 72 -28.06 -2.39 3.70
CA ALA A 72 -28.26 -3.14 4.94
C ALA A 72 -29.22 -4.32 4.76
N SER A 73 -30.04 -4.31 3.70
CA SER A 73 -30.95 -5.40 3.35
C SER A 73 -30.22 -6.66 2.87
N ILE A 74 -28.98 -6.53 2.38
CA ILE A 74 -28.23 -7.65 1.83
C ILE A 74 -27.79 -8.58 2.98
N PRO A 75 -28.13 -9.88 2.92
CA PRO A 75 -27.78 -10.82 3.97
C PRO A 75 -26.26 -10.99 4.07
N LYS A 76 -25.75 -10.95 5.31
CA LYS A 76 -24.32 -11.06 5.62
C LYS A 76 -23.79 -12.50 5.53
N THR A 77 -24.65 -13.48 5.31
CA THR A 77 -24.36 -14.91 5.31
C THR A 77 -25.12 -15.56 4.17
N GLN A 78 -24.57 -16.59 3.52
CA GLN A 78 -25.33 -17.45 2.63
C GLN A 78 -26.43 -18.13 3.46
N GLY A 79 -27.70 -17.90 3.13
CA GLY A 79 -28.77 -18.78 3.58
C GLY A 79 -28.65 -20.08 2.81
N ALA A 80 -27.77 -20.98 3.25
CA ALA A 80 -27.83 -22.35 2.77
C ALA A 80 -29.16 -22.95 3.24
N ASP A 81 -29.80 -23.71 2.37
CA ASP A 81 -31.09 -24.41 2.51
C ASP A 81 -31.07 -25.53 3.58
N THR A 82 -30.40 -25.28 4.69
CA THR A 82 -30.15 -26.20 5.79
C THR A 82 -30.23 -25.39 7.07
N GLN A 83 -30.89 -25.89 8.12
CA GLN A 83 -31.28 -25.20 9.36
C GLN A 83 -30.18 -24.44 10.15
N SER A 84 -28.96 -24.28 9.64
CA SER A 84 -27.85 -23.60 10.30
C SER A 84 -27.22 -22.56 9.38
N PRO A 85 -27.18 -21.27 9.77
CA PRO A 85 -26.47 -20.25 9.00
C PRO A 85 -24.97 -20.53 9.04
N GLU A 86 -24.42 -21.06 7.96
CA GLU A 86 -22.98 -21.29 7.82
C GLU A 86 -22.28 -19.97 7.49
N ASN A 87 -21.33 -19.56 8.34
CA ASN A 87 -20.45 -18.44 8.02
C ASN A 87 -19.68 -18.75 6.73
N TYR A 88 -19.51 -17.77 5.85
CA TYR A 88 -18.64 -17.89 4.68
C TYR A 88 -17.30 -18.52 5.07
N ALA A 89 -16.83 -19.50 4.29
CA ALA A 89 -15.50 -20.06 4.46
C ALA A 89 -14.50 -18.91 4.54
N LYS A 90 -13.90 -18.74 5.73
CA LYS A 90 -13.18 -17.50 6.11
C LYS A 90 -11.98 -17.19 5.19
N ARG A 91 -11.55 -18.15 4.38
CA ARG A 91 -10.34 -18.07 3.57
C ARG A 91 -10.56 -18.79 2.25
N PHE A 92 -10.52 -18.03 1.18
CA PHE A 92 -10.31 -18.56 -0.15
C PHE A 92 -8.88 -19.13 -0.21
N THR A 93 -8.75 -20.45 -0.32
CA THR A 93 -7.44 -21.12 -0.27
C THR A 93 -6.78 -21.15 -1.65
N GLY A 94 -5.48 -21.43 -1.71
CA GLY A 94 -4.76 -21.60 -2.99
C GLY A 94 -5.28 -22.78 -3.82
N GLU A 95 -5.74 -23.85 -3.18
CA GLU A 95 -6.37 -24.99 -3.87
C GLU A 95 -7.71 -24.61 -4.48
N ASP A 96 -8.53 -23.83 -3.76
CA ASP A 96 -9.80 -23.32 -4.27
C ASP A 96 -9.59 -22.38 -5.46
N TYR A 97 -8.56 -21.52 -5.41
CA TYR A 97 -8.17 -20.68 -6.53
C TYR A 97 -7.76 -21.53 -7.74
N LEU A 98 -6.86 -22.49 -7.57
CA LEU A 98 -6.40 -23.34 -8.66
C LEU A 98 -7.56 -24.14 -9.29
N ARG A 99 -8.47 -24.64 -8.46
CA ARG A 99 -9.68 -25.33 -8.92
C ARG A 99 -10.56 -24.37 -9.73
N ALA A 100 -10.85 -23.18 -9.21
CA ALA A 100 -11.67 -22.18 -9.90
C ALA A 100 -11.04 -21.74 -11.23
N TRP A 101 -9.73 -21.51 -11.27
CA TRP A 101 -8.99 -21.15 -12.48
C TRP A 101 -9.04 -22.25 -13.54
N LYS A 102 -8.84 -23.52 -13.15
CA LYS A 102 -9.01 -24.67 -14.06
C LYS A 102 -10.44 -24.78 -14.60
N MET A 103 -11.44 -24.56 -13.74
CA MET A 103 -12.85 -24.56 -14.14
C MET A 103 -13.21 -23.41 -15.08
N ALA A 104 -12.54 -22.26 -14.94
CA ALA A 104 -12.71 -21.10 -15.82
C ALA A 104 -11.99 -21.24 -17.17
N GLY A 105 -11.29 -22.36 -17.41
CA GLY A 105 -10.62 -22.66 -18.68
C GLY A 105 -9.15 -23.05 -18.55
N GLY A 106 -8.49 -22.71 -17.44
CA GLY A 106 -7.09 -23.08 -17.20
C GLY A 106 -6.08 -22.39 -18.12
N TYR A 107 -6.43 -21.23 -18.65
CA TYR A 107 -5.54 -20.35 -19.40
C TYR A 107 -5.84 -18.90 -19.06
N ASP A 108 -4.79 -18.08 -18.98
CA ASP A 108 -4.95 -16.65 -18.78
C ASP A 108 -5.23 -15.99 -20.13
N LEU A 109 -6.36 -15.27 -20.23
CA LEU A 109 -6.62 -14.39 -21.36
C LEU A 109 -5.76 -13.14 -21.19
N VAL A 110 -4.55 -13.17 -21.77
CA VAL A 110 -3.73 -11.96 -21.88
C VAL A 110 -4.35 -11.10 -22.96
N GLU A 111 -5.01 -10.01 -22.57
CA GLU A 111 -5.43 -8.97 -23.52
C GLU A 111 -4.17 -8.38 -24.17
N THR A 112 -3.82 -8.85 -25.37
CA THR A 112 -2.74 -8.30 -26.21
C THR A 112 -3.18 -6.99 -26.86
N GLY A 113 -3.65 -6.04 -26.05
CA GLY A 113 -3.75 -4.65 -26.49
C GLY A 113 -2.34 -4.09 -26.71
N GLU A 114 -2.17 -3.17 -27.66
CA GLU A 114 -0.95 -2.37 -27.78
C GLU A 114 -0.79 -1.50 -26.54
N VAL A 115 -0.11 -2.03 -25.52
CA VAL A 115 0.21 -1.26 -24.33
C VAL A 115 1.32 -0.28 -24.69
N GLU A 116 0.98 1.01 -24.82
CA GLU A 116 1.98 2.06 -24.88
C GLU A 116 2.96 1.90 -23.71
N LYS A 117 4.26 1.73 -24.02
CA LYS A 117 5.32 1.54 -23.03
C LYS A 117 5.41 2.77 -22.14
N ARG A 118 4.67 2.78 -21.03
CA ARG A 118 4.81 3.79 -19.98
C ARG A 118 6.15 3.55 -19.30
N ARG A 119 6.99 4.58 -19.27
CA ARG A 119 8.36 4.57 -18.70
C ARG A 119 8.47 3.99 -17.28
N ASN A 120 7.38 3.95 -16.52
CA ASN A 120 7.36 3.57 -15.10
C ASN A 120 6.37 2.44 -14.77
N MET A 121 5.99 1.62 -15.76
CA MET A 121 5.18 0.43 -15.49
C MET A 121 6.10 -0.75 -15.17
N PRO A 122 5.89 -1.47 -14.04
CA PRO A 122 6.61 -2.71 -13.81
C PRO A 122 6.31 -3.69 -14.94
N VAL A 123 7.31 -4.43 -15.38
CA VAL A 123 7.13 -5.48 -16.39
C VAL A 123 6.12 -6.48 -15.83
N PRO A 124 5.06 -6.85 -16.59
CA PRO A 124 4.17 -7.92 -16.19
C PRO A 124 4.97 -9.17 -15.82
N PHE A 125 4.58 -9.83 -14.74
CA PHE A 125 5.21 -11.09 -14.36
C PHE A 125 4.90 -12.14 -15.43
N GLU A 126 5.92 -12.58 -16.15
CA GLU A 126 5.83 -13.71 -17.08
C GLU A 126 6.39 -14.95 -16.38
N GLU A 127 5.60 -16.04 -16.31
CA GLU A 127 6.12 -17.34 -15.88
C GLU A 127 7.21 -17.79 -16.85
N ARG A 128 8.46 -17.80 -16.38
CA ARG A 128 9.56 -18.35 -17.16
C ARG A 128 9.54 -19.88 -17.01
N PRO A 129 9.69 -20.64 -18.11
CA PRO A 129 9.83 -22.09 -18.00
C PRO A 129 11.02 -22.39 -17.09
N ALA A 130 10.84 -23.33 -16.15
CA ALA A 130 11.89 -23.72 -15.21
C ALA A 130 13.12 -24.21 -15.97
N THR A 131 14.19 -23.41 -15.99
CA THR A 131 15.46 -23.83 -16.56
C THR A 131 16.06 -24.89 -15.64
N LYS A 132 16.24 -26.11 -16.15
CA LYS A 132 17.05 -27.12 -15.45
C LYS A 132 18.47 -26.55 -15.34
N SER A 133 18.95 -26.40 -14.11
CA SER A 133 20.34 -26.07 -13.78
C SER A 133 21.29 -27.12 -14.31
#